data_AF-A0A957NAE2-F1
#
_entry.id   AF-A0A957NAE2-F1
#
_cell.length_a   1.000
_cell.length_b   1.000
_cell.length_c   1.000
_cell.angle_alpha   90.00
_cell.angle_beta   90.00
_cell.angle_gamma   90.00
#
_symmetry.space_group_name_H-M   'P 1'
#
loop_
_entity.id
_entity.type
_entity.pdbx_description
1 polymer ?
#
loop_
_entity_poly.entity_id
_entity_poly.type
_entity_poly.pdbx_seq_one_letter_code
_entity_poly.pdbx_strand_id
1 'polypeptide(L)'
;MAFRPPFCPFQDCAEHRSQRTFRYHRRGSFRRKCDGKTVPRFSCNSCGRRFSAQTFRFDYRWRIPRIHRLLFRMFVSKVTMRQMAR
;
A
#
# COMPACT_ATOMS: atom_id res chain seq x y z
N MET A 1 -1.61 8.85 -14.81
CA MET A 1 -2.16 9.52 -13.61
C MET A 1 -1.23 9.31 -12.42
N ALA A 2 -0.90 10.38 -11.67
CA ALA A 2 -0.08 10.30 -10.47
C ALA A 2 -0.93 9.98 -9.23
N PHE A 3 -0.48 9.03 -8.40
CA PHE A 3 -1.16 8.67 -7.15
C PHE A 3 -1.17 9.86 -6.17
N ARG A 4 -2.35 10.19 -5.64
CA ARG A 4 -2.55 11.18 -4.56
C ARG A 4 -2.96 10.46 -3.27
N PRO A 5 -2.17 10.54 -2.19
CA PRO A 5 -2.54 9.99 -0.90
C PRO A 5 -3.85 10.59 -0.39
N PRO A 6 -4.82 9.77 0.08
CA PRO A 6 -6.09 10.29 0.59
C PRO A 6 -5.99 10.90 1.99
N PHE A 7 -5.14 10.35 2.87
CA PHE A 7 -4.98 10.80 4.26
C PHE A 7 -3.59 10.42 4.81
N CYS A 8 -3.23 10.89 6.01
CA CYS A 8 -2.00 10.47 6.68
C CYS A 8 -2.14 9.06 7.25
N PRO A 9 -1.30 8.07 6.90
CA PRO A 9 -1.50 6.69 7.35
C PRO A 9 -1.23 6.46 8.85
N PHE A 10 -0.73 7.46 9.57
CA PHE A 10 -0.40 7.37 10.99
C PHE A 10 -1.56 7.83 11.85
N GLN A 11 -2.11 6.94 12.68
CA GLN A 11 -3.37 7.16 13.42
C GLN A 11 -3.31 8.34 14.41
N ASP A 12 -2.14 8.61 14.99
CA ASP A 12 -1.96 9.72 15.95
C ASP A 12 -1.87 11.09 15.28
N CYS A 13 -1.89 11.15 13.94
CA CYS A 13 -1.87 12.42 13.21
C CYS A 13 -3.30 12.93 13.01
N ALA A 14 -3.52 14.23 13.25
CA ALA A 14 -4.81 14.87 12.97
C ALA A 14 -5.28 14.69 11.51
N GLU A 15 -4.33 14.69 10.56
CA GLU A 15 -4.57 14.46 9.13
C GLU A 15 -4.93 13.00 8.78
N HIS A 16 -4.99 12.09 9.76
CA HIS A 16 -5.49 10.72 9.54
C HIS A 16 -7.01 10.67 9.42
N ARG A 17 -7.71 11.49 10.21
CA ARG A 17 -9.19 11.55 10.27
C ARG A 17 -9.76 12.85 9.69
N SER A 18 -8.88 13.74 9.25
CA SER A 18 -9.26 15.02 8.66
C SER A 18 -10.11 14.81 7.40
N GLN A 19 -11.25 15.52 7.33
CA GLN A 19 -12.07 15.61 6.12
C GLN A 19 -11.58 16.74 5.18
N ARG A 20 -10.55 17.50 5.59
CA ARG A 20 -9.95 18.56 4.80
C ARG A 20 -8.99 17.97 3.77
N THR A 21 -8.63 18.78 2.77
CA THR A 21 -7.63 18.40 1.78
C THR A 21 -6.28 18.07 2.43
N PHE A 22 -5.87 16.80 2.32
CA PHE A 22 -4.64 16.31 2.92
C PHE A 22 -3.40 16.96 2.31
N ARG A 23 -2.60 17.65 3.14
CA ARG A 23 -1.35 18.31 2.73
C ARG A 23 -0.14 17.40 2.91
N TYR A 24 0.56 17.14 1.82
CA TYR A 24 1.75 16.29 1.79
C TYR A 24 2.81 16.83 0.82
N HIS A 25 4.06 16.41 1.02
CA HIS A 25 5.18 16.70 0.14
C HIS A 25 5.67 15.42 -0.54
N ARG A 26 5.91 15.44 -1.86
CA ARG A 26 6.43 14.29 -2.62
C ARG A 26 7.95 14.22 -2.48
N ARG A 27 8.48 13.08 -2.03
CA ARG A 27 9.91 12.84 -1.74
C ARG A 27 10.54 11.81 -2.68
N GLY A 28 10.31 11.97 -3.99
CA GLY A 28 10.85 11.07 -5.01
C GLY A 28 10.16 9.70 -5.07
N SER A 29 10.90 8.68 -5.47
CA SER A 29 10.39 7.31 -5.64
C SER A 29 11.48 6.26 -5.36
N PHE A 30 11.08 4.99 -5.24
CA PHE A 30 11.99 3.86 -5.17
C PHE A 30 11.47 2.70 -6.01
N ARG A 31 12.38 1.85 -6.49
CA ARG A 31 12.02 0.63 -7.22
C ARG A 31 11.77 -0.51 -6.23
N ARG A 32 10.59 -1.12 -6.29
CA ARG A 32 10.19 -2.21 -5.41
C ARG A 32 10.89 -3.51 -5.84
N LYS A 33 11.47 -4.23 -4.88
CA LYS A 33 12.25 -5.46 -5.16
C LYS A 33 11.41 -6.62 -5.70
N CYS A 34 10.19 -6.82 -5.20
CA CYS A 34 9.41 -8.02 -5.53
C CYS A 34 8.80 -8.04 -6.93
N ASP A 35 8.51 -6.89 -7.54
CA ASP A 35 7.88 -6.81 -8.86
C ASP A 35 8.43 -5.66 -9.74
N GLY A 36 9.51 -5.02 -9.31
CA GLY A 36 10.20 -3.99 -10.08
C GLY A 36 9.45 -2.66 -10.22
N LYS A 37 8.27 -2.49 -9.61
CA LYS A 37 7.45 -1.28 -9.79
C LYS A 37 8.05 -0.09 -9.06
N THR A 38 8.00 1.07 -9.71
CA THR A 38 8.41 2.35 -9.11
C THR A 38 7.31 2.90 -8.21
N VAL A 39 7.60 3.07 -6.92
CA VAL A 39 6.67 3.53 -5.90
C VAL A 39 7.06 4.94 -5.45
N PRO A 40 6.16 5.93 -5.52
CA PRO A 40 6.43 7.28 -5.03
C PRO A 40 6.42 7.33 -3.48
N ARG A 41 7.28 8.20 -2.94
CA ARG A 41 7.40 8.50 -1.51
C ARG A 41 6.82 9.87 -1.21
N PHE A 42 6.30 10.01 0.01
CA PHE A 42 5.66 11.23 0.49
C PHE A 42 6.03 11.47 1.96
N SER A 43 5.88 12.71 2.42
CA SER A 43 5.90 13.08 3.83
C SER A 43 4.67 13.91 4.16
N CYS A 44 4.06 13.66 5.32
CA CYS A 44 2.96 14.48 5.82
C CYS A 44 3.48 15.85 6.23
N ASN A 45 2.77 16.93 5.89
CA ASN A 45 3.18 18.28 6.29
C ASN A 45 2.85 18.57 7.76
N SER A 46 1.87 17.89 8.35
CA SER A 46 1.48 18.07 9.76
C SER A 46 2.42 17.32 10.71
N CYS A 47 2.60 16.01 10.52
CA CYS A 47 3.43 15.20 11.43
C CYS A 47 4.86 14.92 10.95
N GLY A 48 5.24 15.35 9.75
CA GLY A 48 6.58 15.13 9.17
C GLY A 48 6.90 13.67 8.80
N ARG A 49 6.11 12.70 9.25
CA ARG A 49 6.36 11.27 9.01
C ARG A 49 6.30 10.92 7.53
N ARG A 50 7.17 9.98 7.14
CA ARG A 50 7.34 9.54 5.75
C ARG A 50 6.48 8.30 5.49
N PHE A 51 5.88 8.25 4.31
CA PHE A 51 5.11 7.11 3.83
C PHE A 51 5.24 6.98 2.31
N SER A 52 4.61 5.96 1.73
CA SER A 52 4.66 5.72 0.29
C SER A 52 3.29 5.41 -0.26
N ALA A 53 3.12 5.45 -1.58
CA ALA A 53 1.87 4.97 -2.20
C ALA A 53 1.57 3.51 -1.83
N GLN A 54 2.59 2.72 -1.48
CA GLN A 54 2.39 1.33 -1.09
C GLN A 54 1.58 1.19 0.19
N THR A 55 1.65 2.17 1.09
CA THR A 55 0.96 2.12 2.40
C THR A 55 -0.56 2.05 2.25
N PHE A 56 -1.11 2.53 1.12
CA PHE A 56 -2.54 2.52 0.84
C PHE A 56 -2.99 1.37 -0.05
N ARG A 57 -2.07 0.47 -0.43
CA ARG A 57 -2.42 -0.70 -1.24
C ARG A 57 -2.84 -1.86 -0.35
N PHE A 58 -3.82 -2.62 -0.80
CA PHE A 58 -4.25 -3.85 -0.12
C PHE A 58 -3.11 -4.90 -0.01
N ASP A 59 -2.19 -4.91 -0.99
CA ASP A 59 -1.05 -5.82 -1.05
C ASP A 59 0.21 -5.27 -0.32
N TYR A 60 0.03 -4.30 0.57
CA TYR A 60 1.13 -3.72 1.32
C TYR A 60 1.87 -4.80 2.13
N ARG A 61 3.21 -4.79 2.05
CA ARG A 61 4.13 -5.76 2.69
C ARG A 61 4.04 -7.21 2.18
N TRP A 62 3.23 -7.50 1.16
CA TRP A 62 3.20 -8.83 0.59
C TRP A 62 4.49 -9.15 -0.17
N ARG A 63 5.07 -10.33 0.11
CA ARG A 63 6.31 -10.78 -0.53
C ARG A 63 6.08 -11.17 -1.99
N ILE A 64 4.92 -11.76 -2.30
CA ILE A 64 4.56 -12.22 -3.64
C ILE A 64 3.19 -11.64 -4.03
N PRO A 65 3.10 -10.36 -4.44
CA PRO A 65 1.81 -9.75 -4.77
C PRO A 65 1.08 -10.43 -5.93
N ARG A 66 1.76 -11.16 -6.81
CA ARG A 66 1.16 -11.78 -8.00
C ARG A 66 0.24 -12.98 -7.71
N ILE A 67 0.41 -13.69 -6.60
CA ILE A 67 -0.33 -14.94 -6.34
C ILE A 67 -1.74 -14.72 -5.77
N HIS A 68 -2.08 -13.52 -5.31
CA HIS A 68 -3.32 -13.30 -4.56
C HIS A 68 -4.59 -13.66 -5.33
N ARG A 69 -4.64 -13.39 -6.64
CA ARG A 69 -5.80 -13.74 -7.48
C ARG A 69 -5.96 -15.26 -7.58
N LEU A 70 -4.84 -15.98 -7.67
CA LEU A 70 -4.84 -17.44 -7.71
C LEU A 70 -5.29 -18.01 -6.36
N LEU A 71 -4.73 -17.50 -5.26
CA LEU A 71 -5.16 -17.90 -3.90
C LEU A 71 -6.66 -17.64 -3.71
N PHE A 72 -7.15 -16.46 -4.10
CA PHE A 72 -8.58 -16.13 -4.00
C PHE A 72 -9.47 -17.10 -4.78
N ARG A 73 -9.10 -17.43 -6.04
CA ARG A 73 -9.83 -18.43 -6.84
C ARG A 73 -9.85 -19.79 -6.17
N MET A 74 -8.71 -20.25 -5.67
CA MET A 74 -8.61 -21.53 -4.97
C MET A 74 -9.47 -21.56 -3.70
N PHE A 75 -9.50 -20.47 -2.94
CA PHE A 75 -10.37 -20.34 -1.76
C PHE A 75 -11.85 -20.44 -2.12
N VAL A 76 -12.31 -19.71 -3.15
CA VAL A 76 -13.72 -19.75 -3.60
C VAL A 76 -14.09 -21.16 -4.12
N SER A 77 -13.13 -21.87 -4.72
CA SER A 77 -13.27 -23.27 -5.13
C SER A 77 -13.13 -24.28 -4.00
N LYS A 78 -13.09 -23.85 -2.74
CA LYS A 78 -12.96 -24.70 -1.54
C LYS A 78 -11.70 -25.58 -1.52
N VAL A 79 -10.63 -25.15 -2.20
CA VAL A 79 -9.34 -25.84 -2.13
C VAL A 79 -8.72 -25.60 -0.76
N THR A 80 -8.27 -26.67 -0.10
CA THR A 80 -7.63 -26.55 1.21
C THR A 80 -6.27 -25.85 1.09
N MET A 81 -5.85 -25.11 2.12
CA MET A 81 -4.55 -24.43 2.13
C MET A 81 -3.37 -25.39 1.89
N ARG A 82 -3.49 -26.66 2.29
CA ARG A 82 -2.49 -27.70 2.02
C ARG A 82 -2.39 -28.01 0.53
N GLN A 83 -3.53 -28.11 -0.17
CA GLN A 83 -3.56 -28.36 -1.60
C GLN A 83 -3.12 -27.12 -2.40
N MET A 84 -3.37 -25.91 -1.89
CA MET A 84 -2.91 -24.65 -2.50
C MET A 84 -1.39 -24.46 -2.47
N ALA A 85 -0.70 -25.13 -1.54
CA ALA A 85 0.74 -25.04 -1.34
C ALA A 85 1.54 -26.09 -2.14
N ARG A 86 0.85 -27.08 -2.74
CA ARG A 86 1.44 -28.07 -3.64
C ARG A 86 1.57 -27.47 -5.04
#